data_AF-A0A314Z6Y6-F1
#
_entry.id   AF-A0A314Z6Y6-F1
#
_cell.length_a   1.000
_cell.length_b   1.000
_cell.length_c   1.000
_cell.angle_alpha   90.00
_cell.angle_beta   90.00
_cell.angle_gamma   90.00
#
_symmetry.space_group_name_H-M   'P 1'
#
loop_
_entity.id
_entity.type
_entity.pdbx_description
1 polymer ?
#
loop_
_entity_poly.entity_id
_entity_poly.type
_entity_poly.pdbx_seq_one_letter_code
_entity_poly.pdbx_strand_id
1 'polypeptide(L)'
;MASTSHLAIWVTFFLALSSFLSPCTATMRKLSALVQQQPLMLKYHNGPLLKGNITVNVVWYRGGPCTVAVGNQILDQTYSLGKTLTDQKLAALVAKASTSRNAEVNVVLTDADVAVDGFCMSRCGSHGSGGAGRKTGRLAYAWVGNPASQCPGQCAWPFHQPIYGPQTAPLVPPNGDVGVDGMVISLATVLAGAVTNPFENGYFQGTRDAPLEAVSACTGIFGKGAYPGYPGEVVLDKTTGASYNAVGVRGRKHLLPAMWDPQTSTSRHCFLAPSISSKNGTPTPAHLLQTEDTPTTTCKTLAPQDPHAPPPFPPQPAANAEPQPLWPLRLPPSPTSPLPQTTAQSEPPPSTSPQTLIPNNIILAPVPQPLSVPQISPPYHFQAPSKIIQAPDDLRRFHDSFSGKHFLGFVAALSDSIRAKKISDPCHESTTIATIVSILQTLIQWVDEIPPTKQAARYGNVSFRSWHERLSQTSDSLMLQFLPEHLHASTIEIVPYFTDSFGNPSRIDYGTGHETNFAAWLYCLARMGVIKEEDYPAVVARVFVKYLDLMRKLQLVYCLEPAGSHGVWGLDDYHFLPFIFGSSQLIGHKYMKPKSIHNDDIVDFFQGVFVYFGH
;
A
#
# COMPACT_ATOMS: atom_id res chain seq x y z
N MET A 1 -76.68 49.03 15.93
CA MET A 1 -76.13 50.16 16.72
C MET A 1 -74.79 49.74 17.27
N ALA A 2 -73.84 50.69 17.29
CA ALA A 2 -72.52 50.73 17.93
C ALA A 2 -72.16 49.58 18.91
N SER A 3 -70.93 49.13 19.09
CA SER A 3 -69.67 49.85 19.04
C SER A 3 -68.54 48.85 19.28
N THR A 4 -67.40 49.09 18.65
CA THR A 4 -66.02 48.93 19.14
C THR A 4 -65.81 48.27 20.52
N SER A 5 -64.83 47.36 20.56
CA SER A 5 -64.17 46.66 21.68
C SER A 5 -64.51 45.16 21.63
N HIS A 6 -63.71 44.33 20.96
CA HIS A 6 -62.58 43.64 21.59
C HIS A 6 -61.53 43.19 20.54
N LEU A 7 -61.15 44.10 19.62
CA LEU A 7 -59.98 43.93 18.73
C LEU A 7 -58.63 44.15 19.47
N ALA A 8 -58.58 43.83 20.76
CA ALA A 8 -57.45 44.13 21.65
C ALA A 8 -57.16 43.01 22.67
N ILE A 9 -57.70 41.80 22.48
CA ILE A 9 -57.34 40.62 23.31
C ILE A 9 -56.77 39.46 22.46
N TRP A 10 -56.71 39.63 21.13
CA TRP A 10 -55.95 38.75 20.24
C TRP A 10 -54.64 39.39 19.70
N VAL A 11 -54.26 40.57 20.23
CA VAL A 11 -53.03 41.30 19.83
C VAL A 11 -51.97 41.34 20.93
N THR A 12 -52.25 40.86 22.14
CA THR A 12 -51.26 40.73 23.24
C THR A 12 -50.80 39.30 23.52
N PHE A 13 -51.13 38.35 22.65
CA PHE A 13 -50.45 37.05 22.59
C PHE A 13 -49.64 36.85 21.28
N PHE A 14 -49.52 37.91 20.47
CA PHE A 14 -48.89 37.86 19.15
C PHE A 14 -47.59 38.68 19.03
N LEU A 15 -47.06 39.26 20.12
CA LEU A 15 -45.85 40.11 20.06
C LEU A 15 -44.90 40.01 21.26
N ALA A 16 -44.79 38.85 21.92
CA ALA A 16 -43.70 38.61 22.89
C ALA A 16 -43.44 37.13 23.18
N LEU A 17 -43.11 36.33 22.17
CA LEU A 17 -41.99 35.38 22.26
C LEU A 17 -41.51 34.97 20.87
N SER A 18 -41.21 35.98 20.06
CA SER A 18 -40.22 35.88 19.00
C SER A 18 -38.84 35.67 19.64
N SER A 19 -38.46 34.41 19.86
CA SER A 19 -37.06 34.01 20.08
C SER A 19 -36.93 32.52 19.76
N PHE A 20 -36.13 32.21 18.73
CA PHE A 20 -35.67 30.86 18.30
C PHE A 20 -36.56 30.06 17.34
N LEU A 21 -36.85 30.65 16.18
CA LEU A 21 -37.03 29.90 14.92
C LEU A 21 -35.96 30.39 13.94
N SER A 22 -34.83 29.69 13.86
CA SER A 22 -33.89 29.81 12.73
C SER A 22 -34.36 28.90 11.59
N PRO A 23 -34.25 29.33 10.32
CA PRO A 23 -34.69 28.56 9.17
C PRO A 23 -33.81 27.31 8.97
N CYS A 24 -34.45 26.14 8.91
CA CYS A 24 -33.86 24.90 8.40
C CYS A 24 -33.53 25.07 6.91
N THR A 25 -32.35 25.62 6.61
CA THR A 25 -31.70 25.39 5.32
C THR A 25 -31.17 23.96 5.31
N ALA A 26 -31.74 23.10 4.47
CA ALA A 26 -31.20 21.78 4.17
C ALA A 26 -29.83 21.93 3.49
N THR A 27 -28.78 22.05 4.31
CA THR A 27 -27.40 21.85 3.86
C THR A 27 -27.21 20.35 3.65
N MET A 28 -26.83 19.98 2.42
CA MET A 28 -26.39 18.62 2.10
C MET A 28 -25.34 18.20 3.14
N ARG A 29 -25.60 17.11 3.86
CA ARG A 29 -24.61 16.46 4.72
C ARG A 29 -23.38 16.15 3.88
N LYS A 30 -22.32 16.90 4.13
CA LYS A 30 -20.97 16.63 3.68
C LYS A 30 -20.58 15.27 4.26
N LEU A 31 -20.60 14.22 3.45
CA LEU A 31 -19.95 12.94 3.75
C LEU A 31 -18.43 13.18 3.69
N SER A 32 -17.90 13.76 4.76
CA SER A 32 -16.48 13.74 5.03
C SER A 32 -16.07 12.30 5.31
N ALA A 33 -15.30 11.73 4.40
CA ALA A 33 -14.47 10.56 4.63
C ALA A 33 -13.76 10.68 6.00
N LEU A 34 -13.96 9.69 6.87
CA LEU A 34 -13.35 9.65 8.20
C LEU A 34 -12.72 8.27 8.45
N VAL A 35 -11.68 7.95 7.68
CA VAL A 35 -10.40 7.70 8.37
C VAL A 35 -9.70 9.05 8.32
N GLN A 36 -9.76 9.79 9.42
CA GLN A 36 -8.81 10.89 9.59
C GLN A 36 -7.46 10.20 9.72
N GLN A 37 -6.68 10.16 8.62
CA GLN A 37 -5.26 9.81 8.70
C GLN A 37 -4.71 10.61 9.87
N GLN A 38 -4.12 9.91 10.85
CA GLN A 38 -3.37 10.61 11.89
C GLN A 38 -2.42 11.57 11.16
N PRO A 39 -2.35 12.85 11.57
CA PRO A 39 -1.39 13.75 10.97
C PRO A 39 -0.04 13.06 11.10
N LEU A 40 0.56 12.76 9.94
CA LEU A 40 1.84 12.10 9.86
C LEU A 40 2.82 13.11 10.46
N MET A 41 3.25 12.86 11.69
CA MET A 41 4.15 13.73 12.42
C MET A 41 5.43 12.96 12.64
N LEU A 42 6.38 13.15 11.73
CA LEU A 42 7.73 12.64 11.95
C LEU A 42 8.26 13.22 13.25
N LYS A 43 8.69 12.34 14.16
CA LYS A 43 9.25 12.76 15.43
C LYS A 43 10.71 13.12 15.21
N TYR A 44 11.14 14.23 15.79
CA TYR A 44 12.55 14.56 15.85
C TYR A 44 13.19 13.84 17.03
N HIS A 45 14.18 13.00 16.77
CA HIS A 45 14.86 12.18 17.79
C HIS A 45 16.14 12.85 18.32
N ASN A 46 16.20 14.19 18.24
CA ASN A 46 17.28 15.04 18.76
C ASN A 46 18.67 14.80 18.15
N GLY A 47 18.73 14.07 17.04
CA GLY A 47 19.96 13.85 16.28
C GLY A 47 20.34 15.00 15.38
N PRO A 48 21.63 15.14 15.03
CA PRO A 48 22.07 16.24 14.18
C PRO A 48 21.40 16.20 12.81
N LEU A 49 20.85 17.34 12.41
CA LEU A 49 20.28 17.57 11.07
C LEU A 49 21.28 18.33 10.22
N LEU A 50 21.28 18.09 8.91
CA LEU A 50 22.04 18.94 8.00
C LEU A 50 21.28 20.26 7.78
N LYS A 51 21.94 21.40 8.04
CA LYS A 51 21.36 22.76 7.93
C LYS A 51 22.36 23.72 7.29
N GLY A 52 21.86 24.70 6.53
CA GLY A 52 22.69 25.73 5.89
C GLY A 52 23.02 25.42 4.42
N ASN A 53 24.09 26.01 3.89
CA ASN A 53 24.56 25.77 2.52
C ASN A 53 25.25 24.40 2.44
N ILE A 54 24.50 23.37 2.07
CA ILE A 54 24.99 22.00 1.94
C ILE A 54 25.70 21.84 0.59
N THR A 55 26.98 21.49 0.63
CA THR A 55 27.72 21.07 -0.58
C THR A 55 27.37 19.60 -0.87
N VAL A 56 26.99 19.31 -2.11
CA VAL A 56 26.65 17.95 -2.52
C VAL A 56 27.75 17.44 -3.45
N ASN A 57 28.52 16.43 -3.02
CA ASN A 57 29.49 15.78 -3.89
C ASN A 57 28.73 14.82 -4.80
N VAL A 58 28.33 15.30 -5.98
CA VAL A 58 27.65 14.51 -7.01
C VAL A 58 28.67 14.10 -8.03
N VAL A 59 28.69 12.83 -8.37
CA VAL A 59 29.34 12.37 -9.57
C VAL A 59 28.31 12.43 -10.73
N TRP A 60 28.37 13.46 -11.61
CA TRP A 60 27.92 13.55 -13.04
C TRP A 60 27.36 14.94 -13.53
N TYR A 61 27.41 15.22 -14.86
CA TYR A 61 27.44 16.50 -15.64
C TYR A 61 26.18 17.47 -15.76
N ARG A 62 26.40 18.79 -15.46
CA ARG A 62 25.73 20.15 -15.71
C ARG A 62 24.18 20.34 -15.74
N GLY A 63 23.50 21.37 -15.17
CA GLY A 63 23.77 22.65 -14.41
C GLY A 63 22.45 23.32 -13.85
N GLY A 64 22.53 24.41 -13.00
CA GLY A 64 21.72 25.00 -11.82
C GLY A 64 20.67 26.19 -11.96
N PRO A 65 19.79 26.66 -11.01
CA PRO A 65 20.19 27.30 -9.73
C PRO A 65 19.22 27.16 -8.51
N CYS A 66 19.78 26.64 -7.42
CA CYS A 66 19.77 27.08 -6.02
C CYS A 66 21.25 26.94 -5.61
N THR A 67 21.87 27.70 -4.69
CA THR A 67 23.33 27.52 -4.43
C THR A 67 23.63 26.29 -3.57
N VAL A 68 23.26 25.13 -4.11
CA VAL A 68 23.92 23.86 -3.91
C VAL A 68 25.17 23.91 -4.79
N ALA A 69 26.35 23.94 -4.16
CA ALA A 69 27.58 23.73 -4.90
C ALA A 69 27.73 22.22 -5.10
N VAL A 70 27.81 21.78 -6.36
CA VAL A 70 28.29 20.43 -6.62
C VAL A 70 29.77 20.42 -6.28
N GLY A 71 30.15 19.60 -5.32
CA GLY A 71 31.53 19.44 -4.91
C GLY A 71 32.29 18.52 -5.88
N ASN A 72 33.18 17.69 -5.34
CA ASN A 72 34.02 16.82 -6.16
C ASN A 72 33.16 15.77 -6.91
N GLN A 73 33.48 15.55 -8.19
CA GLN A 73 32.81 14.57 -9.05
C GLN A 73 33.83 13.51 -9.49
N ILE A 74 33.55 12.23 -9.22
CA ILE A 74 34.47 11.12 -9.47
C ILE A 74 33.80 10.07 -10.32
N LEU A 75 34.06 10.09 -11.63
CA LEU A 75 33.59 9.03 -12.51
C LEU A 75 34.49 7.79 -12.39
N ASP A 76 33.96 6.68 -11.90
CA ASP A 76 34.64 5.39 -11.83
C ASP A 76 34.22 4.45 -12.97
N GLN A 77 34.84 4.63 -14.15
CA GLN A 77 34.56 3.80 -15.33
C GLN A 77 35.08 2.37 -15.20
N THR A 78 35.98 2.12 -14.25
CA THR A 78 36.63 0.82 -14.06
C THR A 78 35.85 -0.10 -13.13
N TYR A 79 34.78 0.39 -12.50
CA TYR A 79 34.08 -0.31 -11.43
C TYR A 79 35.08 -0.76 -10.35
N SER A 80 35.78 0.17 -9.70
CA SER A 80 36.94 -0.14 -8.85
C SER A 80 36.65 -1.09 -7.67
N LEU A 81 35.39 -1.29 -7.29
CA LEU A 81 34.93 -2.26 -6.28
C LEU A 81 34.07 -3.41 -6.87
N GLY A 82 34.06 -3.54 -8.19
CA GLY A 82 33.23 -4.45 -8.97
C GLY A 82 31.82 -3.91 -9.27
N LYS A 83 31.06 -4.65 -10.08
CA LYS A 83 29.66 -4.36 -10.43
C LYS A 83 28.65 -4.86 -9.38
N THR A 84 29.13 -5.38 -8.25
CA THR A 84 28.30 -5.85 -7.14
C THR A 84 28.74 -5.14 -5.87
N LEU A 85 27.89 -4.24 -5.37
CA LEU A 85 28.18 -3.34 -4.27
C LEU A 85 27.31 -3.67 -3.04
N THR A 86 27.96 -3.70 -1.87
CA THR A 86 27.31 -3.76 -0.56
C THR A 86 27.26 -2.37 0.07
N ASP A 87 26.47 -2.17 1.13
CA ASP A 87 26.44 -0.88 1.85
C ASP A 87 27.83 -0.46 2.36
N GLN A 88 28.66 -1.41 2.75
CA GLN A 88 30.06 -1.16 3.14
C GLN A 88 30.90 -0.65 1.96
N LYS A 89 30.71 -1.21 0.76
CA LYS A 89 31.39 -0.74 -0.46
C LYS A 89 30.88 0.65 -0.87
N LEU A 90 29.60 0.95 -0.71
CA LEU A 90 29.04 2.29 -0.91
C LEU A 90 29.71 3.30 0.02
N ALA A 91 29.80 2.99 1.32
CA ALA A 91 30.48 3.83 2.30
C ALA A 91 31.98 4.02 1.97
N ALA A 92 32.65 2.99 1.43
CA ALA A 92 34.04 3.08 0.99
C ALA A 92 34.22 4.00 -0.22
N LEU A 93 33.30 3.95 -1.20
CA LEU A 93 33.29 4.88 -2.35
C LEU A 93 33.12 6.33 -1.87
N VAL A 94 32.21 6.55 -0.93
CA VAL A 94 31.99 7.86 -0.29
C VAL A 94 33.24 8.35 0.44
N ALA A 95 33.85 7.49 1.25
CA ALA A 95 35.05 7.84 2.01
C ALA A 95 36.24 8.21 1.11
N LYS A 96 36.35 7.57 -0.07
CA LYS A 96 37.36 7.92 -1.09
C LYS A 96 37.06 9.27 -1.77
N ALA A 97 35.79 9.62 -1.91
CA ALA A 97 35.36 10.83 -2.61
C ALA A 97 35.37 12.09 -1.73
N SER A 98 35.20 11.93 -0.42
CA SER A 98 35.10 13.04 0.52
C SER A 98 36.47 13.68 0.80
N THR A 99 36.53 15.01 0.71
CA THR A 99 37.78 15.79 0.82
C THR A 99 37.76 16.79 2.00
N SER A 100 36.64 16.94 2.71
CA SER A 100 36.44 18.03 3.68
C SER A 100 35.76 17.57 4.98
N ARG A 101 35.90 18.42 6.03
CA ARG A 101 35.40 18.23 7.40
C ARG A 101 34.06 18.92 7.68
N ASN A 102 33.43 19.54 6.69
CA ASN A 102 32.19 20.33 6.87
C ASN A 102 30.96 19.65 6.22
N ALA A 103 29.76 20.10 6.61
CA ALA A 103 28.44 19.55 6.30
C ALA A 103 28.18 19.28 4.80
N GLU A 104 28.58 18.10 4.34
CA GLU A 104 28.45 17.62 2.96
C GLU A 104 27.55 16.38 2.89
N VAL A 105 26.75 16.29 1.82
CA VAL A 105 26.05 15.05 1.44
C VAL A 105 26.77 14.46 0.23
N ASN A 106 27.26 13.22 0.35
CA ASN A 106 27.89 12.51 -0.75
C ASN A 106 26.85 11.70 -1.50
N VAL A 107 26.80 11.80 -2.84
CA VAL A 107 25.81 11.09 -3.65
C VAL A 107 26.50 10.07 -4.54
N VAL A 108 26.12 8.80 -4.39
CA VAL A 108 26.58 7.69 -5.24
C VAL A 108 25.45 7.33 -6.20
N LEU A 109 25.73 7.43 -7.51
CA LEU A 109 24.82 6.99 -8.56
C LEU A 109 25.44 5.77 -9.25
N THR A 110 24.70 4.68 -9.38
CA THR A 110 25.19 3.46 -10.02
C THR A 110 24.53 3.23 -11.38
N ASP A 111 25.32 2.74 -12.33
CA ASP A 111 24.85 2.41 -13.68
C ASP A 111 23.85 1.23 -13.67
N ALA A 112 23.12 1.03 -14.76
CA ALA A 112 22.06 0.03 -14.87
C ALA A 112 22.57 -1.40 -14.70
N ASP A 113 23.83 -1.67 -15.04
CA ASP A 113 24.47 -2.98 -14.91
C ASP A 113 25.18 -3.21 -13.57
N VAL A 114 25.03 -2.29 -12.62
CA VAL A 114 25.58 -2.42 -11.27
C VAL A 114 24.51 -2.94 -10.32
N ALA A 115 24.75 -4.13 -9.76
CA ALA A 115 23.94 -4.70 -8.69
C ALA A 115 24.35 -4.10 -7.35
N VAL A 116 23.36 -3.63 -6.59
CA VAL A 116 23.56 -3.15 -5.23
C VAL A 116 22.62 -3.89 -4.30
N ASP A 117 23.09 -4.25 -3.12
CA ASP A 117 22.29 -4.98 -2.14
C ASP A 117 20.92 -4.32 -1.88
N GLY A 118 19.83 -5.09 -1.99
CA GLY A 118 18.45 -4.62 -1.80
C GLY A 118 17.90 -3.72 -2.90
N PHE A 119 18.71 -3.35 -3.91
CA PHE A 119 18.21 -2.64 -5.09
C PHE A 119 17.16 -3.49 -5.80
N CYS A 120 16.06 -2.87 -6.25
CA CYS A 120 14.99 -3.57 -6.98
C CYS A 120 14.26 -4.66 -6.20
N MET A 121 14.43 -4.72 -4.88
CA MET A 121 13.69 -5.62 -4.00
C MET A 121 12.97 -4.80 -2.94
N SER A 122 13.73 -4.22 -2.02
CA SER A 122 13.21 -3.43 -0.91
C SER A 122 13.42 -1.93 -1.06
N ARG A 123 14.28 -1.51 -2.01
CA ARG A 123 14.65 -0.11 -2.17
C ARG A 123 15.11 0.26 -3.59
N CYS A 124 14.89 1.51 -3.97
CA CYS A 124 15.40 2.13 -5.20
C CYS A 124 16.65 3.00 -4.96
N GLY A 125 16.96 3.22 -3.68
CA GLY A 125 18.08 3.99 -3.17
C GLY A 125 18.08 3.92 -1.64
N SER A 126 19.15 4.40 -1.01
CA SER A 126 19.23 4.53 0.44
C SER A 126 20.01 5.78 0.83
N HIS A 127 19.85 6.23 2.06
CA HIS A 127 20.82 7.13 2.67
C HIS A 127 21.43 6.45 3.91
N GLY A 128 22.58 6.93 4.34
CA GLY A 128 23.28 6.36 5.48
C GLY A 128 24.47 7.21 5.89
N SER A 129 25.25 6.67 6.84
CA SER A 129 26.47 7.33 7.30
C SER A 129 27.67 6.39 7.36
N GLY A 130 28.83 6.89 6.95
CA GLY A 130 30.11 6.16 6.92
C GLY A 130 31.20 6.87 7.71
N GLY A 131 32.16 6.11 8.25
CA GLY A 131 33.30 6.67 8.96
C GLY A 131 34.50 6.90 8.02
N ALA A 132 34.88 8.15 7.81
CA ALA A 132 36.24 8.47 7.38
C ALA A 132 37.06 8.69 8.64
N GLY A 133 37.89 7.72 9.08
CA GLY A 133 38.96 7.85 10.08
C GLY A 133 38.67 8.52 11.45
N ARG A 134 39.55 8.28 12.44
CA ARG A 134 39.45 8.89 13.80
C ARG A 134 39.51 10.44 13.84
N LYS A 135 39.77 11.12 12.71
CA LYS A 135 40.02 12.57 12.61
C LYS A 135 38.97 13.36 11.79
N THR A 136 38.01 12.70 11.12
CA THR A 136 37.20 13.31 10.05
C THR A 136 35.68 13.22 10.22
N GLY A 137 35.17 12.61 11.30
CA GLY A 137 33.73 12.59 11.63
C GLY A 137 32.90 11.60 10.81
N ARG A 138 31.60 11.47 11.12
CA ARG A 138 30.64 10.66 10.36
C ARG A 138 30.21 11.42 9.10
N LEU A 139 30.34 10.80 7.94
CA LEU A 139 29.94 11.35 6.64
C LEU A 139 28.54 10.84 6.26
N ALA A 140 27.63 11.76 5.93
CA ALA A 140 26.33 11.39 5.38
C ALA A 140 26.46 11.11 3.87
N TYR A 141 25.73 10.11 3.39
CA TYR A 141 25.64 9.80 1.96
C TYR A 141 24.25 9.37 1.55
N ALA A 142 23.97 9.53 0.26
CA ALA A 142 22.81 8.98 -0.43
C ALA A 142 23.30 8.13 -1.62
N TRP A 143 22.61 7.03 -1.88
CA TRP A 143 22.83 6.18 -3.04
C TRP A 143 21.53 5.97 -3.80
N VAL A 144 21.61 5.97 -5.13
CA VAL A 144 20.50 5.66 -6.05
C VAL A 144 21.01 4.75 -7.16
N GLY A 145 20.26 3.67 -7.43
CA GLY A 145 20.55 2.78 -8.55
C GLY A 145 19.75 3.11 -9.80
N ASN A 146 20.31 2.85 -10.98
CA ASN A 146 19.60 2.97 -12.25
C ASN A 146 18.71 1.74 -12.49
N PRO A 147 17.38 1.90 -12.56
CA PRO A 147 16.47 0.77 -12.62
C PRO A 147 16.23 0.22 -14.03
N ALA A 148 16.77 0.86 -15.08
CA ALA A 148 16.42 0.60 -16.48
C ALA A 148 16.45 -0.89 -16.88
N SER A 149 17.45 -1.63 -16.44
CA SER A 149 17.67 -3.04 -16.80
C SER A 149 17.20 -4.03 -15.72
N GLN A 150 17.04 -3.59 -14.47
CA GLN A 150 16.80 -4.48 -13.32
C GLN A 150 15.34 -4.45 -12.84
N CYS A 151 14.75 -3.27 -12.70
CA CYS A 151 13.39 -3.13 -12.17
C CYS A 151 12.67 -1.83 -12.60
N PRO A 152 12.55 -1.57 -13.91
CA PRO A 152 11.94 -0.32 -14.37
C PRO A 152 10.49 -0.19 -13.88
N GLY A 153 9.74 -1.29 -13.80
CA GLY A 153 8.37 -1.31 -13.28
C GLY A 153 8.22 -0.98 -11.79
N GLN A 154 9.29 -1.02 -10.98
CA GLN A 154 9.24 -0.68 -9.56
C GLN A 154 9.85 0.70 -9.30
N CYS A 155 11.10 0.89 -9.73
CA CYS A 155 11.90 2.06 -9.38
C CYS A 155 11.87 3.19 -10.43
N ALA A 156 11.24 2.96 -11.58
CA ALA A 156 10.92 4.00 -12.55
C ALA A 156 9.41 4.24 -12.71
N TRP A 157 8.57 3.69 -11.83
CA TRP A 157 7.16 4.08 -11.78
C TRP A 157 7.06 5.59 -11.45
N PRO A 158 6.22 6.37 -12.16
CA PRO A 158 5.15 5.98 -13.08
C PRO A 158 5.52 5.97 -14.58
N PHE A 159 6.81 6.00 -14.95
CA PHE A 159 7.28 6.04 -16.34
C PHE A 159 7.44 4.66 -17.00
N HIS A 160 7.32 3.60 -16.21
CA HIS A 160 7.25 2.24 -16.70
C HIS A 160 6.03 1.54 -16.10
N GLN A 161 5.47 0.61 -16.86
CA GLN A 161 4.35 -0.19 -16.40
C GLN A 161 4.81 -1.04 -15.22
N PRO A 162 4.13 -0.98 -14.07
CA PRO A 162 4.48 -1.81 -12.95
C PRO A 162 4.10 -3.27 -13.25
N ILE A 163 4.90 -4.20 -12.75
CA ILE A 163 4.69 -5.65 -12.95
C ILE A 163 3.33 -6.08 -12.36
N TYR A 164 2.88 -5.39 -11.31
CA TYR A 164 1.62 -5.58 -10.62
C TYR A 164 1.00 -4.23 -10.22
N GLY A 165 -0.31 -4.17 -9.99
CA GLY A 165 -1.05 -2.92 -9.69
C GLY A 165 -1.78 -2.35 -10.92
N PRO A 166 -2.24 -1.08 -10.88
CA PRO A 166 -2.97 -0.48 -12.00
C PRO A 166 -2.19 -0.53 -13.31
N GLN A 167 -2.79 -1.17 -14.31
CA GLN A 167 -2.21 -1.37 -15.63
C GLN A 167 -2.49 -0.19 -16.57
N THR A 168 -2.61 1.01 -16.00
CA THR A 168 -2.76 2.24 -16.78
C THR A 168 -1.49 2.50 -17.58
N ALA A 169 -1.64 3.10 -18.76
CA ALA A 169 -0.50 3.46 -19.60
C ALA A 169 0.53 4.28 -18.79
N PRO A 170 1.83 3.95 -18.87
CA PRO A 170 2.86 4.69 -18.17
C PRO A 170 2.90 6.15 -18.61
N LEU A 171 3.32 7.03 -17.70
CA LEU A 171 3.58 8.42 -18.03
C LEU A 171 4.79 8.52 -18.96
N VAL A 172 4.80 9.53 -19.81
CA VAL A 172 5.96 9.81 -20.66
C VAL A 172 7.05 10.49 -19.79
N PRO A 173 8.27 9.94 -19.73
CA PRO A 173 9.37 10.49 -18.94
C PRO A 173 9.82 11.85 -19.48
N PRO A 174 9.99 12.88 -18.62
CA PRO A 174 10.27 14.24 -19.09
C PRO A 174 11.67 14.44 -19.68
N ASN A 175 12.63 13.56 -19.41
CA ASN A 175 13.96 13.57 -20.03
C ASN A 175 14.13 12.48 -21.09
N GLY A 176 13.08 11.72 -21.40
CA GLY A 176 13.07 10.69 -22.43
C GLY A 176 13.79 9.38 -22.06
N ASP A 177 14.30 9.28 -20.83
CA ASP A 177 14.98 8.09 -20.32
C ASP A 177 14.29 7.62 -19.04
N VAL A 178 13.59 6.49 -19.14
CA VAL A 178 12.82 5.88 -18.05
C VAL A 178 13.69 5.62 -16.82
N GLY A 179 14.91 5.10 -17.02
CA GLY A 179 15.82 4.78 -15.92
C GLY A 179 16.28 6.03 -15.19
N VAL A 180 16.76 7.02 -15.94
CA VAL A 180 17.24 8.29 -15.39
C VAL A 180 16.13 9.08 -14.73
N ASP A 181 14.94 9.16 -15.33
CA ASP A 181 13.80 9.85 -14.73
C ASP A 181 13.30 9.13 -13.45
N GLY A 182 13.39 7.80 -13.40
CA GLY A 182 13.19 7.01 -12.17
C GLY A 182 14.25 7.28 -11.09
N MET A 183 15.51 7.42 -11.49
CA MET A 183 16.60 7.83 -10.59
C MET A 183 16.36 9.22 -10.01
N VAL A 184 15.82 10.17 -10.79
CA VAL A 184 15.52 11.52 -10.29
C VAL A 184 14.47 11.49 -9.19
N ILE A 185 13.41 10.68 -9.34
CA ILE A 185 12.40 10.45 -8.29
C ILE A 185 13.07 9.88 -7.05
N SER A 186 13.85 8.81 -7.21
CA SER A 186 14.54 8.13 -6.11
C SER A 186 15.53 9.04 -5.40
N LEU A 187 16.26 9.87 -6.15
CA LEU A 187 17.23 10.83 -5.64
C LEU A 187 16.58 11.90 -4.77
N ALA A 188 15.45 12.45 -5.21
CA ALA A 188 14.70 13.42 -4.41
C ALA A 188 14.27 12.81 -3.06
N THR A 189 13.80 11.56 -3.08
CA THR A 189 13.43 10.80 -1.88
C THR A 189 14.60 10.61 -0.92
N VAL A 190 15.71 10.05 -1.40
CA VAL A 190 16.84 9.71 -0.53
C VAL A 190 17.61 10.93 -0.04
N LEU A 191 17.68 12.01 -0.83
CA LEU A 191 18.33 13.25 -0.40
C LEU A 191 17.58 13.93 0.73
N ALA A 192 16.24 13.95 0.66
CA ALA A 192 15.43 14.46 1.75
C ALA A 192 15.62 13.63 3.03
N GLY A 193 15.71 12.30 2.92
CA GLY A 193 16.10 11.41 4.02
C GLY A 193 17.48 11.74 4.58
N ALA A 194 18.49 11.88 3.71
CA ALA A 194 19.85 12.23 4.12
C ALA A 194 19.96 13.58 4.84
N VAL A 195 19.09 14.55 4.52
CA VAL A 195 19.08 15.87 5.18
C VAL A 195 18.32 15.85 6.51
N THR A 196 17.17 15.17 6.52
CA THR A 196 16.25 15.15 7.67
C THR A 196 16.58 14.06 8.69
N ASN A 197 17.32 13.01 8.30
CA ASN A 197 17.71 11.90 9.14
C ASN A 197 19.13 11.34 8.81
N PRO A 198 20.18 12.18 8.67
CA PRO A 198 21.51 11.79 8.17
C PRO A 198 22.20 10.65 8.95
N PHE A 199 21.90 10.50 10.23
CA PHE A 199 22.57 9.56 11.14
C PHE A 199 21.59 8.64 11.88
N GLU A 200 20.38 8.50 11.32
CA GLU A 200 19.29 7.65 11.85
C GLU A 200 18.82 8.06 13.26
N ASN A 201 18.89 9.35 13.56
CA ASN A 201 18.42 9.96 14.80
C ASN A 201 17.77 11.35 14.58
N GLY A 202 17.45 11.71 13.33
CA GLY A 202 16.79 12.97 12.96
C GLY A 202 15.26 12.85 12.99
N TYR A 203 14.59 13.19 11.89
CA TYR A 203 13.14 13.11 11.74
C TYR A 203 12.72 11.74 11.16
N PHE A 204 12.08 10.91 11.99
CA PHE A 204 11.44 9.68 11.52
C PHE A 204 10.33 9.21 12.47
N GLN A 205 9.53 8.24 12.01
CA GLN A 205 8.54 7.52 12.81
C GLN A 205 8.72 6.01 12.60
N GLY A 206 8.46 5.20 13.63
CA GLY A 206 8.72 3.76 13.62
C GLY A 206 10.08 3.41 14.21
N THR A 207 10.55 2.19 13.98
CA THR A 207 11.86 1.71 14.45
C THR A 207 12.98 2.31 13.60
N ARG A 208 14.20 2.32 14.15
CA ARG A 208 15.38 2.81 13.45
C ARG A 208 15.71 2.02 12.18
N ASP A 209 15.37 0.72 12.17
CA ASP A 209 15.68 -0.20 11.08
C ASP A 209 14.61 -0.18 9.96
N ALA A 210 13.42 0.38 10.22
CA ALA A 210 12.35 0.56 9.23
C ALA A 210 11.62 1.92 9.40
N PRO A 211 12.34 3.05 9.26
CA PRO A 211 11.77 4.37 9.55
C PRO A 211 10.86 4.86 8.43
N LEU A 212 9.71 5.40 8.80
CA LEU A 212 8.95 6.33 7.97
C LEU A 212 9.62 7.71 8.05
N GLU A 213 9.97 8.28 6.91
CA GLU A 213 10.78 9.50 6.77
C GLU A 213 10.07 10.51 5.84
N ALA A 214 10.67 11.69 5.66
CA ALA A 214 10.04 12.86 5.01
C ALA A 214 9.41 12.58 3.65
N VAL A 215 9.97 11.64 2.87
CA VAL A 215 9.48 11.33 1.52
C VAL A 215 8.90 9.94 1.40
N SER A 216 9.30 8.97 2.24
CA SER A 216 8.62 7.66 2.28
C SER A 216 7.16 7.77 2.73
N ALA A 217 6.83 8.81 3.52
CA ALA A 217 5.47 9.19 3.87
C ALA A 217 4.57 9.61 2.69
N CYS A 218 5.17 10.07 1.58
CA CYS A 218 4.47 10.61 0.42
C CYS A 218 4.75 9.79 -0.85
N THR A 219 5.14 8.52 -0.69
CA THR A 219 5.54 7.64 -1.79
C THR A 219 4.45 7.56 -2.86
N GLY A 220 4.83 7.84 -4.10
CA GLY A 220 3.95 7.77 -5.26
C GLY A 220 2.93 8.91 -5.39
N ILE A 221 3.01 9.94 -4.55
CA ILE A 221 2.18 11.14 -4.65
C ILE A 221 2.93 12.17 -5.51
N PHE A 222 2.48 12.38 -6.75
CA PHE A 222 3.07 13.35 -7.69
C PHE A 222 2.12 14.49 -8.07
N GLY A 223 0.82 14.31 -7.86
CA GLY A 223 -0.21 15.27 -8.26
C GLY A 223 -1.44 15.23 -7.35
N LYS A 224 -2.37 16.15 -7.59
CA LYS A 224 -3.62 16.23 -6.82
C LYS A 224 -4.45 14.96 -7.05
N GLY A 225 -5.06 14.44 -5.98
CA GLY A 225 -5.89 13.24 -6.06
C GLY A 225 -5.11 11.95 -6.30
N ALA A 226 -3.78 11.95 -6.08
CA ALA A 226 -2.99 10.73 -6.11
C ALA A 226 -3.51 9.70 -5.08
N TYR A 227 -3.45 8.44 -5.46
CA TYR A 227 -3.77 7.27 -4.63
C TYR A 227 -2.94 6.09 -5.12
N PRO A 228 -2.91 4.96 -4.41
CA PRO A 228 -2.08 3.84 -4.82
C PRO A 228 -2.27 3.41 -6.29
N GLY A 229 -1.17 3.47 -7.04
CA GLY A 229 -1.12 3.18 -8.48
C GLY A 229 -1.72 4.23 -9.41
N TYR A 230 -2.13 5.40 -8.90
CA TYR A 230 -2.42 6.60 -9.69
C TYR A 230 -1.56 7.77 -9.20
N PRO A 231 -0.65 8.31 -10.04
CA PRO A 231 0.32 9.32 -9.62
C PRO A 231 -0.32 10.68 -9.26
N GLY A 232 -1.61 10.86 -9.54
CA GLY A 232 -2.33 12.12 -9.38
C GLY A 232 -2.39 12.92 -10.67
N GLU A 233 -3.13 14.04 -10.63
CA GLU A 233 -3.18 15.00 -11.71
C GLU A 233 -1.82 15.71 -11.84
N VAL A 234 -1.09 15.38 -12.91
CA VAL A 234 0.24 15.93 -13.24
C VAL A 234 0.19 16.72 -14.55
N VAL A 235 1.11 17.69 -14.71
CA VAL A 235 1.11 18.57 -15.87
C VAL A 235 1.66 17.82 -17.09
N LEU A 236 0.95 17.89 -18.20
CA LEU A 236 1.39 17.34 -19.48
C LEU A 236 2.03 18.42 -20.36
N ASP A 237 3.21 18.12 -20.87
CA ASP A 237 3.80 18.85 -21.99
C ASP A 237 3.03 18.49 -23.28
N LYS A 238 2.36 19.48 -23.87
CA LYS A 238 1.55 19.28 -25.08
C LYS A 238 2.37 18.87 -26.31
N THR A 239 3.66 19.17 -26.33
CA THR A 239 4.54 18.88 -27.47
C THR A 239 5.16 17.50 -27.36
N THR A 240 5.64 17.12 -26.18
CA THR A 240 6.37 15.86 -25.97
C THR A 240 5.50 14.76 -25.35
N GLY A 241 4.33 15.10 -24.79
CA GLY A 241 3.52 14.20 -23.97
C GLY A 241 4.07 13.98 -22.57
N ALA A 242 5.24 14.54 -22.24
CA ALA A 242 5.93 14.35 -20.96
C ALA A 242 5.08 14.80 -19.78
N SER A 243 5.07 13.99 -18.72
CA SER A 243 4.44 14.35 -17.46
C SER A 243 5.46 14.93 -16.48
N TYR A 244 5.14 16.07 -15.88
CA TYR A 244 6.03 16.76 -14.95
C TYR A 244 5.24 17.52 -13.89
N ASN A 245 5.91 17.83 -12.79
CA ASN A 245 5.38 18.69 -11.73
C ASN A 245 6.41 19.70 -11.21
N ALA A 246 7.63 19.64 -11.72
CA ALA A 246 8.71 20.57 -11.42
C ALA A 246 9.43 21.01 -12.71
N VAL A 247 9.79 22.30 -12.77
CA VAL A 247 10.64 22.86 -13.82
C VAL A 247 11.95 23.27 -13.18
N GLY A 248 12.99 22.50 -13.47
CA GLY A 248 14.34 22.78 -13.08
C GLY A 248 15.02 23.78 -14.00
N VAL A 249 16.32 23.73 -13.91
CA VAL A 249 17.27 24.61 -14.56
C VAL A 249 17.16 24.54 -16.07
N ARG A 250 17.32 25.69 -16.74
CA ARG A 250 17.32 25.78 -18.22
C ARG A 250 16.03 25.20 -18.81
N GLY A 251 14.94 25.20 -18.05
CA GLY A 251 13.64 24.69 -18.47
C GLY A 251 13.51 23.17 -18.46
N ARG A 252 14.47 22.42 -17.91
CA ARG A 252 14.35 20.95 -17.82
C ARG A 252 13.20 20.57 -16.89
N LYS A 253 12.42 19.58 -17.30
CA LYS A 253 11.22 19.15 -16.59
C LYS A 253 11.54 17.90 -15.80
N HIS A 254 10.93 17.79 -14.62
CA HIS A 254 11.10 16.66 -13.71
C HIS A 254 9.76 16.31 -13.07
N LEU A 255 9.64 15.03 -12.69
CA LEU A 255 8.58 14.57 -11.82
C LEU A 255 9.22 14.27 -10.46
N LEU A 256 8.79 14.98 -9.43
CA LEU A 256 9.33 14.85 -8.08
C LEU A 256 8.22 14.36 -7.14
N PRO A 257 8.52 13.41 -6.24
CA PRO A 257 7.57 13.01 -5.24
C PRO A 257 7.28 14.19 -4.33
N ALA A 258 6.07 14.22 -3.82
CA ALA A 258 5.70 15.21 -2.84
C ALA A 258 6.41 14.93 -1.50
N MET A 259 6.67 15.96 -0.69
CA MET A 259 7.47 15.83 0.53
C MET A 259 6.74 16.36 1.76
N TRP A 260 7.01 15.74 2.92
CA TRP A 260 6.52 16.20 4.21
C TRP A 260 7.30 17.43 4.70
N ASP A 261 6.58 18.45 5.18
CA ASP A 261 7.16 19.70 5.70
C ASP A 261 7.13 19.74 7.25
N PRO A 262 8.30 19.78 7.91
CA PRO A 262 8.38 19.85 9.37
C PRO A 262 7.84 21.15 9.98
N GLN A 263 7.84 22.27 9.25
CA GLN A 263 7.42 23.56 9.82
C GLN A 263 5.90 23.67 9.95
N THR A 264 5.18 23.15 8.97
CA THR A 264 3.72 23.21 8.96
C THR A 264 3.08 22.04 9.71
N SER A 265 3.84 20.95 9.98
CA SER A 265 3.33 19.74 10.64
C SER A 265 2.04 19.19 10.00
N THR A 266 1.80 19.55 8.73
CA THR A 266 0.60 19.17 7.99
C THR A 266 0.96 18.22 6.88
N SER A 267 0.31 17.06 6.87
CA SER A 267 0.24 16.14 5.72
C SER A 267 -0.81 16.58 4.68
N ARG A 268 -1.41 17.77 4.82
CA ARG A 268 -2.43 18.26 3.90
C ARG A 268 -1.75 18.80 2.65
N HIS A 269 -1.59 17.90 1.69
CA HIS A 269 -0.82 18.07 0.46
C HIS A 269 0.67 18.08 0.78
N CYS A 270 1.30 16.91 0.68
CA CYS A 270 2.72 16.84 0.39
C CYS A 270 3.01 17.91 -0.68
N PHE A 271 3.79 18.94 -0.36
CA PHE A 271 3.95 20.07 -1.26
C PHE A 271 4.81 19.65 -2.45
N LEU A 272 4.37 20.01 -3.66
CA LEU A 272 5.25 20.18 -4.81
C LEU A 272 6.21 21.33 -4.48
N ALA A 273 7.49 21.07 -4.28
CA ALA A 273 8.50 22.12 -4.12
C ALA A 273 8.90 22.72 -5.48
N PRO A 274 9.36 23.98 -5.53
CA PRO A 274 8.62 25.22 -5.36
C PRO A 274 8.24 25.88 -6.71
N SER A 275 7.32 26.83 -6.63
CA SER A 275 6.86 27.70 -7.71
C SER A 275 7.93 28.69 -8.23
N ILE A 276 7.73 29.08 -9.49
CA ILE A 276 8.56 29.90 -10.40
C ILE A 276 8.90 31.29 -9.83
N SER A 277 10.16 31.72 -10.02
CA SER A 277 10.52 33.14 -10.12
C SER A 277 11.40 33.36 -11.35
N SER A 278 10.89 34.06 -12.35
CA SER A 278 11.70 34.66 -13.42
C SER A 278 12.06 36.09 -13.03
N LYS A 279 13.32 36.50 -13.24
CA LYS A 279 13.75 37.90 -13.14
C LYS A 279 13.87 38.49 -14.53
N ASN A 280 13.14 39.58 -14.79
CA ASN A 280 13.62 40.79 -15.46
C ASN A 280 12.56 41.90 -15.34
N GLY A 281 12.87 42.98 -14.61
CA GLY A 281 12.06 44.21 -14.53
C GLY A 281 12.02 44.86 -13.14
N THR A 282 12.71 45.99 -12.97
CA THR A 282 12.81 46.87 -11.78
C THR A 282 11.48 47.59 -11.43
N PRO A 283 11.36 48.22 -10.24
CA PRO A 283 10.25 47.99 -9.33
C PRO A 283 9.23 49.13 -9.28
N THR A 284 7.95 48.78 -9.32
CA THR A 284 6.82 49.58 -8.81
C THR A 284 5.71 48.64 -8.34
N PRO A 285 5.06 48.92 -7.20
CA PRO A 285 4.23 47.94 -6.49
C PRO A 285 2.77 48.01 -6.95
N ALA A 286 2.15 46.87 -7.26
CA ALA A 286 0.71 46.79 -7.48
C ALA A 286 0.12 45.42 -7.07
N HIS A 287 -0.50 45.45 -5.89
CA HIS A 287 -1.76 44.80 -5.50
C HIS A 287 -2.02 43.32 -5.83
N LEU A 288 -2.00 42.54 -4.75
CA LEU A 288 -3.00 41.51 -4.47
C LEU A 288 -4.40 41.97 -4.93
N LEU A 289 -5.10 41.11 -5.66
CA LEU A 289 -6.55 41.02 -5.57
C LEU A 289 -6.91 40.56 -4.14
N GLN A 290 -6.95 41.51 -3.22
CA GLN A 290 -8.22 41.77 -2.55
C GLN A 290 -8.53 43.24 -2.85
N THR A 291 -9.78 43.49 -3.22
CA THR A 291 -10.37 44.84 -3.30
C THR A 291 -9.77 45.73 -2.22
N GLU A 292 -9.25 46.87 -2.68
CA GLU A 292 -8.57 47.90 -1.91
C GLU A 292 -9.34 48.23 -0.62
N ASP A 293 -8.67 48.07 0.51
CA ASP A 293 -8.15 49.18 1.31
C ASP A 293 -7.54 48.62 2.60
N THR A 294 -6.25 48.86 2.81
CA THR A 294 -5.65 48.79 4.15
C THR A 294 -5.45 50.23 4.62
N PRO A 295 -5.66 50.53 5.91
CA PRO A 295 -4.45 50.53 6.72
C PRO A 295 -4.60 49.97 8.13
N THR A 296 -3.59 49.18 8.49
CA THR A 296 -2.98 49.02 9.81
C THR A 296 -3.76 48.42 10.99
N THR A 297 -2.96 47.68 11.77
CA THR A 297 -2.99 47.47 13.23
C THR A 297 -3.58 46.15 13.78
N THR A 298 -2.66 45.37 14.38
CA THR A 298 -2.77 44.52 15.60
C THR A 298 -3.77 43.36 15.69
N CYS A 299 -3.26 42.27 16.29
CA CYS A 299 -4.00 41.12 16.82
C CYS A 299 -5.31 41.49 17.55
N LYS A 300 -6.41 40.78 17.24
CA LYS A 300 -7.28 40.10 18.22
C LYS A 300 -8.37 39.24 17.56
N THR A 301 -8.74 38.22 18.30
CA THR A 301 -9.83 37.23 18.15
C THR A 301 -11.24 37.83 18.01
N LEU A 302 -12.09 37.26 17.13
CA LEU A 302 -13.39 36.62 17.40
C LEU A 302 -14.20 36.39 16.09
N ALA A 303 -14.96 35.29 16.09
CA ALA A 303 -15.90 34.84 15.05
C ALA A 303 -17.25 35.61 15.10
N PRO A 304 -18.33 35.16 14.43
CA PRO A 304 -18.58 34.88 13.01
C PRO A 304 -19.82 35.67 12.48
N GLN A 305 -20.05 35.73 11.16
CA GLN A 305 -21.40 35.79 10.55
C GLN A 305 -21.38 35.56 9.02
N ASP A 306 -22.45 34.93 8.54
CA ASP A 306 -22.81 34.44 7.19
C ASP A 306 -24.29 34.89 6.96
N PRO A 307 -25.03 34.67 5.83
CA PRO A 307 -24.76 34.57 4.38
C PRO A 307 -25.67 35.51 3.54
N HIS A 308 -25.54 35.55 2.19
CA HIS A 308 -26.61 35.25 1.20
C HIS A 308 -26.37 35.79 -0.25
N ALA A 309 -26.67 34.89 -1.22
CA ALA A 309 -27.11 35.06 -2.64
C ALA A 309 -26.08 34.97 -3.83
N PRO A 310 -26.35 34.12 -4.87
CA PRO A 310 -25.62 33.98 -6.16
C PRO A 310 -26.29 34.85 -7.28
N PRO A 311 -25.77 35.09 -8.52
CA PRO A 311 -25.32 34.16 -9.61
C PRO A 311 -24.26 34.84 -10.56
N PRO A 312 -24.15 34.71 -11.92
CA PRO A 312 -24.56 33.73 -12.97
C PRO A 312 -23.43 33.30 -13.98
N PHE A 313 -23.70 32.35 -14.88
CA PHE A 313 -22.93 31.99 -16.11
C PHE A 313 -23.32 32.87 -17.32
N PRO A 314 -22.43 33.16 -18.30
CA PRO A 314 -22.43 32.49 -19.65
C PRO A 314 -21.07 32.63 -20.43
N PRO A 315 -20.94 32.47 -21.78
CA PRO A 315 -21.43 31.46 -22.75
C PRO A 315 -20.32 30.82 -23.64
N GLN A 316 -20.69 29.81 -24.44
CA GLN A 316 -19.94 29.23 -25.57
C GLN A 316 -20.13 30.01 -26.89
N PRO A 317 -19.25 29.87 -27.90
CA PRO A 317 -19.53 30.19 -29.30
C PRO A 317 -19.62 28.97 -30.25
N ALA A 318 -20.33 29.21 -31.37
CA ALA A 318 -20.95 28.27 -32.30
C ALA A 318 -20.13 27.94 -33.58
N ALA A 319 -20.74 27.08 -34.41
CA ALA A 319 -20.23 26.26 -35.51
C ALA A 319 -20.14 26.88 -36.93
N ASN A 320 -19.50 26.14 -37.86
CA ASN A 320 -19.87 25.83 -39.28
C ASN A 320 -18.59 25.32 -40.01
N ALA A 321 -18.55 24.38 -40.97
CA ALA A 321 -19.51 23.89 -41.96
C ALA A 321 -19.15 22.45 -42.45
N GLU A 322 -20.11 21.76 -43.09
CA GLU A 322 -20.06 20.43 -43.74
C GLU A 322 -20.06 20.56 -45.29
N PRO A 323 -19.80 19.49 -46.09
CA PRO A 323 -20.92 18.68 -46.64
C PRO A 323 -20.65 17.16 -46.91
N GLN A 324 -21.76 16.40 -46.98
CA GLN A 324 -21.99 14.93 -47.17
C GLN A 324 -22.38 14.57 -48.66
N PRO A 325 -22.97 13.40 -49.05
CA PRO A 325 -22.72 11.94 -48.84
C PRO A 325 -22.91 11.06 -50.13
N LEU A 326 -22.73 9.72 -50.06
CA LEU A 326 -23.43 8.71 -50.92
C LEU A 326 -23.66 7.36 -50.18
N TRP A 327 -24.87 6.78 -50.31
CA TRP A 327 -25.38 5.46 -49.85
C TRP A 327 -25.79 4.60 -51.09
N PRO A 328 -26.04 3.25 -51.04
CA PRO A 328 -27.37 2.78 -50.59
C PRO A 328 -27.63 1.35 -50.00
N LEU A 329 -28.73 1.30 -49.20
CA LEU A 329 -29.75 0.28 -48.76
C LEU A 329 -29.71 -1.24 -49.10
N ARG A 330 -30.16 -2.09 -48.12
CA ARG A 330 -31.47 -2.84 -48.12
C ARG A 330 -31.71 -3.74 -46.86
N LEU A 331 -32.99 -3.81 -46.43
CA LEU A 331 -33.64 -4.73 -45.45
C LEU A 331 -34.57 -5.74 -46.19
N PRO A 332 -35.15 -6.83 -45.58
CA PRO A 332 -36.42 -6.83 -44.79
C PRO A 332 -36.59 -8.04 -43.78
N PRO A 333 -37.79 -8.42 -43.24
CA PRO A 333 -38.74 -7.73 -42.34
C PRO A 333 -39.20 -8.55 -41.08
N SER A 334 -40.01 -7.94 -40.20
CA SER A 334 -40.65 -8.45 -38.95
C SER A 334 -41.94 -9.31 -39.19
N PRO A 335 -42.61 -9.92 -38.17
CA PRO A 335 -43.68 -9.19 -37.43
C PRO A 335 -44.10 -9.64 -35.97
N THR A 336 -44.75 -8.70 -35.27
CA THR A 336 -45.93 -8.77 -34.34
C THR A 336 -45.88 -9.25 -32.85
N SER A 337 -46.30 -8.29 -31.99
CA SER A 337 -46.84 -8.17 -30.60
C SER A 337 -47.87 -9.23 -30.10
N PRO A 338 -48.41 -9.24 -28.83
CA PRO A 338 -48.60 -8.10 -27.88
C PRO A 338 -48.51 -8.31 -26.34
N LEU A 339 -48.55 -7.18 -25.63
CA LEU A 339 -48.86 -7.01 -24.18
C LEU A 339 -50.34 -7.32 -23.84
N PRO A 340 -50.68 -7.37 -22.53
CA PRO A 340 -51.68 -6.42 -22.04
C PRO A 340 -51.37 -5.74 -20.70
N GLN A 341 -52.23 -4.75 -20.43
CA GLN A 341 -52.11 -3.58 -19.57
C GLN A 341 -52.52 -3.81 -18.10
N THR A 342 -52.12 -2.82 -17.30
CA THR A 342 -52.48 -2.47 -15.92
C THR A 342 -53.98 -2.27 -15.64
N THR A 343 -54.43 -2.65 -14.45
CA THR A 343 -55.50 -1.95 -13.70
C THR A 343 -55.20 -1.92 -12.20
N ALA A 344 -55.41 -0.75 -11.61
CA ALA A 344 -55.16 -0.40 -10.22
C ALA A 344 -56.38 -0.70 -9.33
N GLN A 345 -56.15 -1.01 -8.05
CA GLN A 345 -57.04 -0.65 -6.95
C GLN A 345 -56.27 -0.64 -5.61
N SER A 346 -56.67 0.31 -4.77
CA SER A 346 -55.97 0.91 -3.63
C SER A 346 -56.36 0.30 -2.28
N GLU A 347 -55.39 0.10 -1.38
CA GLU A 347 -55.53 0.27 0.09
C GLU A 347 -54.14 0.50 0.73
N PRO A 348 -54.02 1.22 1.87
CA PRO A 348 -52.77 1.81 2.35
C PRO A 348 -51.94 0.86 3.22
N PRO A 349 -50.59 0.95 3.22
CA PRO A 349 -49.74 0.13 4.09
C PRO A 349 -49.53 0.77 5.48
N PRO A 350 -49.28 -0.03 6.52
CA PRO A 350 -48.79 0.48 7.80
C PRO A 350 -47.32 0.90 7.69
N SER A 351 -46.98 1.91 8.48
CA SER A 351 -45.70 2.61 8.55
C SER A 351 -44.45 1.72 8.54
N THR A 352 -43.70 1.76 7.44
CA THR A 352 -42.31 1.31 7.33
C THR A 352 -41.35 2.48 7.53
N SER A 353 -40.45 2.35 8.50
CA SER A 353 -39.28 3.21 8.67
C SER A 353 -38.38 3.13 7.42
N PRO A 354 -37.92 4.25 6.83
CA PRO A 354 -37.14 4.22 5.61
C PRO A 354 -35.72 3.71 5.88
N GLN A 355 -35.42 2.52 5.35
CA GLN A 355 -34.04 2.11 5.07
C GLN A 355 -33.43 3.13 4.11
N THR A 356 -32.36 3.77 4.55
CA THR A 356 -31.62 4.76 3.78
C THR A 356 -30.78 4.02 2.73
N LEU A 357 -31.20 4.14 1.47
CA LEU A 357 -30.38 3.83 0.29
C LEU A 357 -29.10 4.67 0.34
N ILE A 358 -27.95 4.00 0.51
CA ILE A 358 -26.62 4.61 0.40
C ILE A 358 -26.19 4.58 -1.09
N PRO A 359 -25.61 5.64 -1.66
CA PRO A 359 -25.14 5.65 -3.04
C PRO A 359 -23.92 4.73 -3.21
N ASN A 360 -24.02 3.76 -4.11
CA ASN A 360 -22.92 2.96 -4.63
C ASN A 360 -21.90 3.86 -5.32
N ASN A 361 -20.65 3.91 -4.84
CA ASN A 361 -19.45 4.21 -5.66
C ASN A 361 -18.13 3.93 -4.91
N ILE A 362 -17.99 2.71 -4.42
CA ILE A 362 -16.75 1.91 -4.50
C ILE A 362 -17.31 0.51 -4.77
N ILE A 363 -16.94 -0.16 -5.86
CA ILE A 363 -17.22 -1.60 -5.95
C ILE A 363 -16.24 -2.27 -4.97
N LEU A 364 -16.55 -2.17 -3.68
CA LEU A 364 -16.09 -3.16 -2.72
C LEU A 364 -16.73 -4.45 -3.23
N ALA A 365 -15.92 -5.38 -3.73
CA ALA A 365 -16.39 -6.75 -3.84
C ALA A 365 -17.09 -7.08 -2.50
N PRO A 366 -18.32 -7.61 -2.52
CA PRO A 366 -19.05 -7.86 -1.29
C PRO A 366 -18.16 -8.65 -0.34
N VAL A 367 -18.02 -8.18 0.90
CA VAL A 367 -17.18 -8.83 1.92
C VAL A 367 -17.62 -10.30 1.99
N PRO A 368 -16.71 -11.27 1.77
CA PRO A 368 -17.06 -12.68 1.82
C PRO A 368 -17.75 -13.01 3.14
N GLN A 369 -18.89 -13.68 3.05
CA GLN A 369 -19.62 -14.13 4.23
C GLN A 369 -19.14 -15.52 4.63
N PRO A 370 -19.11 -15.85 5.95
CA PRO A 370 -18.90 -17.21 6.41
C PRO A 370 -19.85 -18.19 5.72
N LEU A 371 -19.32 -19.25 5.13
CA LEU A 371 -20.11 -20.34 4.56
C LEU A 371 -19.64 -21.67 5.14
N SER A 372 -20.61 -22.53 5.47
CA SER A 372 -20.32 -23.91 5.82
C SER A 372 -19.67 -24.64 4.65
N VAL A 373 -18.76 -25.56 4.96
CA VAL A 373 -18.02 -26.32 3.96
C VAL A 373 -18.76 -27.62 3.66
N PRO A 374 -19.32 -27.80 2.45
CA PRO A 374 -20.09 -28.98 2.11
C PRO A 374 -19.18 -30.21 1.98
N GLN A 375 -19.48 -31.25 2.74
CA GLN A 375 -18.69 -32.47 2.74
C GLN A 375 -18.89 -33.28 1.45
N ILE A 376 -17.81 -33.89 0.97
CA ILE A 376 -17.86 -34.79 -0.19
C ILE A 376 -18.36 -36.18 0.20
N SER A 377 -19.12 -36.81 -0.70
CA SER A 377 -19.66 -38.16 -0.51
C SER A 377 -19.00 -39.16 -1.47
N PRO A 378 -18.86 -40.44 -1.09
CA PRO A 378 -18.40 -41.49 -2.00
C PRO A 378 -19.35 -41.69 -3.21
N PRO A 379 -18.85 -42.19 -4.35
CA PRO A 379 -17.46 -42.52 -4.64
C PRO A 379 -16.59 -41.26 -4.84
N TYR A 380 -15.35 -41.31 -4.33
CA TYR A 380 -14.40 -40.21 -4.47
C TYR A 380 -13.59 -40.33 -5.77
N HIS A 381 -13.31 -39.19 -6.40
CA HIS A 381 -12.51 -39.08 -7.61
C HIS A 381 -11.36 -38.09 -7.40
N PHE A 382 -10.43 -38.45 -6.52
CA PHE A 382 -9.25 -37.63 -6.24
C PHE A 382 -8.30 -37.59 -7.44
N GLN A 383 -7.73 -36.43 -7.71
CA GLN A 383 -6.79 -36.23 -8.81
C GLN A 383 -5.71 -35.22 -8.44
N ALA A 384 -4.55 -35.33 -9.09
CA ALA A 384 -3.51 -34.34 -8.92
C ALA A 384 -3.99 -32.95 -9.41
N PRO A 385 -3.85 -31.88 -8.61
CA PRO A 385 -4.22 -30.54 -9.03
C PRO A 385 -3.36 -30.08 -10.21
N SER A 386 -3.95 -29.28 -11.09
CA SER A 386 -3.28 -28.71 -12.25
C SER A 386 -3.60 -27.22 -12.41
N LYS A 387 -2.73 -26.48 -13.09
CA LYS A 387 -2.87 -25.03 -13.26
C LYS A 387 -3.94 -24.71 -14.30
N ILE A 388 -5.07 -24.17 -13.82
CA ILE A 388 -6.20 -23.78 -14.68
C ILE A 388 -6.27 -22.27 -14.93
N ILE A 389 -5.83 -21.43 -13.99
CA ILE A 389 -5.87 -19.97 -14.15
C ILE A 389 -4.68 -19.53 -15.01
N GLN A 390 -4.96 -19.16 -16.27
CA GLN A 390 -3.95 -18.71 -17.23
C GLN A 390 -4.24 -17.30 -17.76
N ALA A 391 -5.51 -16.88 -17.72
CA ALA A 391 -5.96 -15.55 -18.13
C ALA A 391 -6.85 -14.88 -17.07
N PRO A 392 -7.04 -13.55 -17.11
CA PRO A 392 -7.91 -12.83 -16.18
C PRO A 392 -9.36 -13.34 -16.13
N ASP A 393 -9.88 -13.87 -17.23
CA ASP A 393 -11.24 -14.42 -17.28
C ASP A 393 -11.36 -15.76 -16.53
N ASP A 394 -10.29 -16.55 -16.45
CA ASP A 394 -10.27 -17.77 -15.65
C ASP A 394 -10.39 -17.46 -14.16
N LEU A 395 -9.79 -16.35 -13.73
CA LEU A 395 -9.92 -15.87 -12.35
C LEU A 395 -11.37 -15.48 -12.02
N ARG A 396 -12.06 -14.80 -12.96
CA ARG A 396 -13.50 -14.49 -12.78
C ARG A 396 -14.33 -15.78 -12.69
N ARG A 397 -14.10 -16.74 -13.59
CA ARG A 397 -14.76 -18.05 -13.54
C ARG A 397 -14.49 -18.79 -12.22
N PHE A 398 -13.26 -18.72 -11.71
CA PHE A 398 -12.91 -19.29 -10.41
C PHE A 398 -13.71 -18.63 -9.28
N HIS A 399 -13.75 -17.29 -9.22
CA HIS A 399 -14.53 -16.57 -8.20
C HIS A 399 -16.03 -16.90 -8.26
N ASP A 400 -16.58 -17.06 -9.46
CA ASP A 400 -18.00 -17.38 -9.64
C ASP A 400 -18.33 -18.86 -9.41
N SER A 401 -17.31 -19.73 -9.44
CA SER A 401 -17.44 -21.17 -9.24
C SER A 401 -17.86 -21.54 -7.82
N PHE A 402 -18.43 -22.75 -7.69
CA PHE A 402 -18.74 -23.33 -6.40
C PHE A 402 -17.51 -23.37 -5.47
N SER A 403 -16.37 -23.83 -5.99
CA SER A 403 -15.13 -23.95 -5.21
C SER A 403 -14.59 -22.60 -4.76
N GLY A 404 -14.57 -21.59 -5.62
CA GLY A 404 -14.10 -20.25 -5.26
C GLY A 404 -14.95 -19.59 -4.17
N LYS A 405 -16.28 -19.68 -4.28
CA LYS A 405 -17.21 -19.15 -3.28
C LYS A 405 -17.05 -19.82 -1.92
N HIS A 406 -17.01 -21.16 -1.89
CA HIS A 406 -16.88 -21.91 -0.63
C HIS A 406 -15.48 -21.83 -0.03
N PHE A 407 -14.43 -21.67 -0.84
CA PHE A 407 -13.08 -21.41 -0.33
C PHE A 407 -13.00 -20.06 0.39
N LEU A 408 -13.51 -18.98 -0.24
CA LEU A 408 -13.57 -17.67 0.43
C LEU A 408 -14.50 -17.69 1.64
N GLY A 409 -15.62 -18.40 1.55
CA GLY A 409 -16.54 -18.58 2.68
C GLY A 409 -15.92 -19.37 3.84
N PHE A 410 -15.04 -20.33 3.56
CA PHE A 410 -14.26 -21.05 4.57
C PHE A 410 -13.27 -20.13 5.28
N VAL A 411 -12.51 -19.31 4.54
CA VAL A 411 -11.60 -18.31 5.14
C VAL A 411 -12.38 -17.33 6.01
N ALA A 412 -13.55 -16.88 5.56
CA ALA A 412 -14.44 -16.03 6.36
C ALA A 412 -14.96 -16.75 7.62
N ALA A 413 -15.30 -18.04 7.53
CA ALA A 413 -15.72 -18.85 8.67
C ALA A 413 -14.59 -19.06 9.70
N LEU A 414 -13.35 -19.30 9.26
CA LEU A 414 -12.19 -19.33 10.15
C LEU A 414 -12.01 -18.00 10.88
N SER A 415 -12.10 -16.88 10.16
CA SER A 415 -12.01 -15.54 10.73
C SER A 415 -13.11 -15.28 11.77
N ASP A 416 -14.36 -15.63 11.47
CA ASP A 416 -15.47 -15.45 12.41
C ASP A 416 -15.32 -16.36 13.65
N SER A 417 -14.80 -17.58 13.49
CA SER A 417 -14.60 -18.54 14.58
C SER A 417 -13.65 -18.02 15.67
N ILE A 418 -12.72 -17.12 15.33
CA ILE A 418 -11.75 -16.52 16.25
C ILE A 418 -12.10 -15.08 16.68
N ARG A 419 -13.30 -14.60 16.30
CA ARG A 419 -13.76 -13.26 16.66
C ARG A 419 -13.70 -13.04 18.18
N ALA A 420 -13.04 -11.94 18.58
CA ALA A 420 -12.89 -11.54 19.99
C ALA A 420 -12.23 -12.59 20.91
N LYS A 421 -11.46 -13.55 20.36
CA LYS A 421 -10.75 -14.59 21.13
C LYS A 421 -9.24 -14.42 21.05
N LYS A 422 -8.54 -14.67 22.15
CA LYS A 422 -7.07 -14.69 22.21
C LYS A 422 -6.54 -16.02 21.69
N ILE A 423 -5.26 -16.05 21.30
CA ILE A 423 -4.57 -17.30 20.96
C ILE A 423 -4.66 -18.29 22.13
N SER A 424 -4.48 -17.83 23.37
CA SER A 424 -4.48 -18.69 24.57
C SER A 424 -5.86 -19.18 25.00
N ASP A 425 -6.95 -18.71 24.39
CA ASP A 425 -8.28 -19.06 24.87
C ASP A 425 -8.56 -20.57 24.64
N PRO A 426 -9.27 -21.25 25.56
CA PRO A 426 -9.66 -22.63 25.38
C PRO A 426 -10.56 -22.81 24.14
N CYS A 427 -10.29 -23.84 23.36
CA CYS A 427 -11.11 -24.25 22.23
C CYS A 427 -11.14 -25.77 22.10
N HIS A 428 -12.03 -26.29 21.25
CA HIS A 428 -12.05 -27.71 20.93
C HIS A 428 -10.83 -28.05 20.07
N GLU A 429 -10.07 -29.05 20.50
CA GLU A 429 -8.88 -29.55 19.81
C GLU A 429 -9.05 -31.05 19.57
N SER A 430 -9.40 -31.44 18.34
CA SER A 430 -9.46 -32.85 17.97
C SER A 430 -8.07 -33.48 17.85
N THR A 431 -8.02 -34.82 17.85
CA THR A 431 -6.78 -35.58 17.61
C THR A 431 -6.13 -35.18 16.28
N THR A 432 -6.94 -34.91 15.24
CA THR A 432 -6.46 -34.43 13.94
C THR A 432 -5.68 -33.12 14.09
N ILE A 433 -6.25 -32.14 14.80
CA ILE A 433 -5.60 -30.84 15.03
C ILE A 433 -4.28 -31.01 15.79
N ALA A 434 -4.27 -31.83 16.86
CA ALA A 434 -3.06 -32.12 17.62
C ALA A 434 -1.96 -32.76 16.75
N THR A 435 -2.33 -33.72 15.88
CA THR A 435 -1.39 -34.36 14.95
C THR A 435 -0.85 -33.36 13.92
N ILE A 436 -1.68 -32.48 13.35
CA ILE A 436 -1.23 -31.46 12.41
C ILE A 436 -0.23 -30.50 13.07
N VAL A 437 -0.52 -30.05 14.30
CA VAL A 437 0.42 -29.21 15.07
C VAL A 437 1.74 -29.94 15.32
N SER A 438 1.69 -31.24 15.63
CA SER A 438 2.89 -32.07 15.78
C SER A 438 3.69 -32.19 14.49
N ILE A 439 3.03 -32.34 13.33
CA ILE A 439 3.68 -32.38 12.03
C ILE A 439 4.41 -31.05 11.76
N LEU A 440 3.74 -29.91 11.97
CA LEU A 440 4.37 -28.60 11.81
C LEU A 440 5.55 -28.42 12.77
N GLN A 441 5.47 -28.94 14.00
CA GLN A 441 6.60 -28.95 14.93
C GLN A 441 7.78 -29.78 14.43
N THR A 442 7.54 -30.93 13.80
CA THR A 442 8.59 -31.73 13.12
C THR A 442 9.22 -30.95 11.98
N LEU A 443 8.42 -30.27 11.15
CA LEU A 443 8.93 -29.43 10.06
C LEU A 443 9.83 -28.29 10.58
N ILE A 444 9.49 -27.70 11.73
CA ILE A 444 10.31 -26.67 12.41
C ILE A 444 11.66 -27.24 12.87
N GLN A 445 11.69 -28.49 13.35
CA GLN A 445 12.90 -29.16 13.79
C GLN A 445 13.82 -29.49 12.61
N TRP A 446 13.27 -29.85 11.45
CA TRP A 446 14.08 -30.06 10.24
C TRP A 446 14.86 -28.82 9.80
N VAL A 447 14.38 -27.62 10.12
CA VAL A 447 15.14 -26.38 9.85
C VAL A 447 16.42 -26.33 10.69
N ASP A 448 16.40 -26.85 11.92
CA ASP A 448 17.60 -26.94 12.77
C ASP A 448 18.56 -28.03 12.29
N GLU A 449 18.01 -29.14 11.79
CA GLU A 449 18.80 -30.26 11.25
C GLU A 449 19.44 -29.96 9.88
N ILE A 450 18.90 -28.97 9.15
CA ILE A 450 19.36 -28.58 7.82
C ILE A 450 19.83 -27.11 7.90
N PRO A 451 21.00 -26.85 8.52
CA PRO A 451 21.49 -25.49 8.71
C PRO A 451 21.86 -24.84 7.36
N PRO A 452 21.82 -23.49 7.29
CA PRO A 452 22.16 -22.77 6.07
C PRO A 452 23.62 -22.99 5.67
N THR A 453 23.84 -23.33 4.41
CA THR A 453 25.17 -23.45 3.82
C THR A 453 25.83 -22.09 3.65
N LYS A 454 27.15 -22.02 3.86
CA LYS A 454 27.94 -20.83 3.52
C LYS A 454 27.92 -20.65 2.00
N GLN A 455 27.37 -19.54 1.53
CA GLN A 455 27.26 -19.22 0.11
C GLN A 455 27.63 -17.76 -0.14
N ALA A 456 28.06 -17.46 -1.36
CA ALA A 456 28.35 -16.10 -1.78
C ALA A 456 27.08 -15.27 -2.04
N ALA A 457 25.96 -15.93 -2.39
CA ALA A 457 24.67 -15.29 -2.62
C ALA A 457 24.02 -14.86 -1.30
N ARG A 458 23.57 -13.60 -1.25
CA ARG A 458 23.00 -12.98 -0.04
C ARG A 458 21.56 -13.44 0.28
N TYR A 459 20.80 -13.80 -0.75
CA TYR A 459 19.41 -14.25 -0.65
C TYR A 459 19.25 -15.66 -1.19
N GLY A 460 18.19 -16.33 -0.75
CA GLY A 460 17.86 -17.68 -1.17
C GLY A 460 18.95 -18.69 -0.82
N ASN A 461 19.00 -19.11 0.44
CA ASN A 461 19.94 -20.14 0.85
C ASN A 461 19.58 -21.48 0.20
N VAL A 462 20.53 -22.07 -0.53
CA VAL A 462 20.31 -23.32 -1.26
C VAL A 462 19.94 -24.50 -0.35
N SER A 463 20.21 -24.43 0.95
CA SER A 463 19.79 -25.44 1.93
C SER A 463 18.28 -25.55 2.07
N PHE A 464 17.53 -24.51 1.69
CA PHE A 464 16.07 -24.60 1.57
C PHE A 464 15.62 -25.70 0.61
N ARG A 465 16.38 -25.94 -0.48
CA ARG A 465 16.08 -27.03 -1.42
C ARG A 465 16.18 -28.38 -0.74
N SER A 466 17.17 -28.58 0.13
CA SER A 466 17.30 -29.82 0.89
C SER A 466 16.17 -30.00 1.90
N TRP A 467 15.74 -28.92 2.56
CA TRP A 467 14.57 -28.95 3.44
C TRP A 467 13.28 -29.29 2.67
N HIS A 468 13.06 -28.64 1.52
CA HIS A 468 11.87 -28.85 0.69
C HIS A 468 11.86 -30.23 0.01
N GLU A 469 13.03 -30.75 -0.39
CA GLU A 469 13.19 -32.10 -0.90
C GLU A 469 12.76 -33.13 0.16
N ARG A 470 13.22 -32.97 1.41
CA ARG A 470 12.82 -33.84 2.52
C ARG A 470 11.31 -33.77 2.77
N LEU A 471 10.74 -32.56 2.77
CA LEU A 471 9.29 -32.37 2.86
C LEU A 471 8.57 -33.14 1.74
N SER A 472 9.01 -32.99 0.49
CA SER A 472 8.39 -33.63 -0.67
C SER A 472 8.45 -35.16 -0.59
N GLN A 473 9.57 -35.73 -0.13
CA GLN A 473 9.74 -37.18 0.01
C GLN A 473 8.94 -37.80 1.16
N THR A 474 8.56 -37.01 2.16
CA THR A 474 7.90 -37.50 3.38
C THR A 474 6.42 -37.12 3.47
N SER A 475 5.93 -36.23 2.61
CA SER A 475 4.59 -35.64 2.72
C SER A 475 3.46 -36.67 2.75
N ASP A 476 3.49 -37.72 1.94
CA ASP A 476 2.50 -38.81 2.01
C ASP A 476 2.45 -39.42 3.41
N SER A 477 3.61 -39.79 3.97
CA SER A 477 3.69 -40.37 5.32
C SER A 477 3.22 -39.41 6.41
N LEU A 478 3.37 -38.09 6.23
CA LEU A 478 2.84 -37.08 7.14
C LEU A 478 1.31 -37.04 7.09
N MET A 479 0.70 -37.09 5.88
CA MET A 479 -0.75 -37.07 5.73
C MET A 479 -1.41 -38.33 6.33
N LEU A 480 -0.79 -39.49 6.15
CA LEU A 480 -1.33 -40.77 6.65
C LEU A 480 -1.39 -40.86 8.18
N GLN A 481 -0.72 -39.97 8.93
CA GLN A 481 -0.77 -39.95 10.40
C GLN A 481 -2.14 -39.53 10.96
N PHE A 482 -2.92 -38.75 10.20
CA PHE A 482 -4.24 -38.27 10.64
C PHE A 482 -5.36 -38.63 9.67
N LEU A 483 -5.06 -39.06 8.44
CA LEU A 483 -6.09 -39.46 7.49
C LEU A 483 -6.69 -40.84 7.83
N PRO A 484 -8.03 -40.94 7.89
CA PRO A 484 -8.72 -42.23 7.92
C PRO A 484 -8.38 -43.09 6.67
N GLU A 485 -8.37 -44.41 6.82
CA GLU A 485 -7.99 -45.37 5.76
C GLU A 485 -8.77 -45.17 4.45
N HIS A 486 -10.08 -44.92 4.55
CA HIS A 486 -10.94 -44.69 3.38
C HIS A 486 -10.62 -43.39 2.60
N LEU A 487 -9.81 -42.49 3.17
CA LEU A 487 -9.36 -41.25 2.54
C LEU A 487 -7.87 -41.28 2.15
N HIS A 488 -7.15 -42.40 2.30
CA HIS A 488 -5.74 -42.49 1.91
C HIS A 488 -5.52 -42.18 0.42
N ALA A 489 -6.49 -42.51 -0.44
CA ALA A 489 -6.42 -42.16 -1.86
C ALA A 489 -6.44 -40.64 -2.15
N SER A 490 -6.79 -39.80 -1.17
CA SER A 490 -6.79 -38.33 -1.31
C SER A 490 -5.40 -37.71 -1.34
N THR A 491 -4.33 -38.44 -0.96
CA THR A 491 -2.98 -37.88 -0.91
C THR A 491 -2.53 -37.34 -2.27
N ILE A 492 -2.95 -37.97 -3.37
CA ILE A 492 -2.68 -37.49 -4.74
C ILE A 492 -3.15 -36.04 -4.98
N GLU A 493 -4.20 -35.61 -4.28
CA GLU A 493 -4.78 -34.28 -4.42
C GLU A 493 -4.27 -33.31 -3.35
N ILE A 494 -4.19 -33.74 -2.08
CA ILE A 494 -3.87 -32.84 -0.97
C ILE A 494 -2.37 -32.61 -0.76
N VAL A 495 -1.51 -33.59 -1.09
CA VAL A 495 -0.05 -33.47 -0.89
C VAL A 495 0.52 -32.30 -1.71
N PRO A 496 0.14 -32.09 -2.99
CA PRO A 496 0.61 -30.95 -3.75
C PRO A 496 0.25 -29.58 -3.15
N TYR A 497 -0.95 -29.42 -2.56
CA TYR A 497 -1.29 -28.17 -1.84
C TYR A 497 -0.41 -28.00 -0.61
N PHE A 498 -0.18 -29.08 0.15
CA PHE A 498 0.68 -29.05 1.34
C PHE A 498 2.13 -28.71 1.00
N THR A 499 2.73 -29.34 0.00
CA THR A 499 4.14 -29.10 -0.36
C THR A 499 4.38 -27.71 -0.96
N ASP A 500 3.39 -27.15 -1.65
CA ASP A 500 3.45 -25.78 -2.20
C ASP A 500 3.02 -24.71 -1.18
N SER A 501 2.75 -25.08 0.08
CA SER A 501 2.38 -24.16 1.16
C SER A 501 3.54 -23.38 1.79
N PHE A 502 4.78 -23.78 1.50
CA PHE A 502 5.96 -23.36 2.28
C PHE A 502 7.05 -22.65 1.46
N GLY A 503 6.73 -22.27 0.21
CA GLY A 503 7.64 -21.57 -0.70
C GLY A 503 8.08 -22.43 -1.88
N ASN A 504 8.78 -21.82 -2.83
CA ASN A 504 9.24 -22.48 -4.05
C ASN A 504 10.72 -22.85 -3.98
N PRO A 505 11.14 -24.12 -4.09
CA PRO A 505 12.55 -24.51 -3.95
C PRO A 505 13.44 -24.04 -5.11
N SER A 506 12.88 -23.84 -6.31
CA SER A 506 13.64 -23.37 -7.46
C SER A 506 14.01 -21.90 -7.31
N ARG A 507 13.01 -21.07 -6.98
CA ARG A 507 13.15 -19.62 -6.79
C ARG A 507 13.67 -19.23 -5.40
N ILE A 508 13.50 -20.12 -4.42
CA ILE A 508 13.82 -19.90 -3.01
C ILE A 508 13.08 -18.67 -2.48
N ASP A 509 11.79 -18.61 -2.79
CA ASP A 509 10.88 -17.53 -2.43
C ASP A 509 9.64 -18.04 -1.67
N TYR A 510 8.96 -17.14 -0.97
CA TYR A 510 7.70 -17.39 -0.27
C TYR A 510 6.79 -16.16 -0.36
N GLY A 511 5.48 -16.34 -0.35
CA GLY A 511 4.52 -15.23 -0.41
C GLY A 511 3.07 -15.69 -0.29
N THR A 512 2.13 -14.77 -0.51
CA THR A 512 0.69 -14.98 -0.26
C THR A 512 0.05 -16.10 -1.08
N GLY A 513 0.62 -16.46 -2.24
CA GLY A 513 0.19 -17.63 -3.01
C GLY A 513 0.45 -18.95 -2.26
N HIS A 514 1.60 -19.07 -1.59
CA HIS A 514 1.94 -20.22 -0.77
C HIS A 514 1.08 -20.27 0.51
N GLU A 515 0.83 -19.13 1.14
CA GLU A 515 -0.14 -19.03 2.24
C GLU A 515 -1.56 -19.45 1.81
N THR A 516 -1.96 -19.09 0.59
CA THR A 516 -3.25 -19.50 0.01
C THR A 516 -3.30 -21.01 -0.20
N ASN A 517 -2.21 -21.66 -0.63
CA ASN A 517 -2.12 -23.12 -0.72
C ASN A 517 -2.31 -23.79 0.65
N PHE A 518 -1.77 -23.20 1.73
CA PHE A 518 -1.98 -23.73 3.07
C PHE A 518 -3.45 -23.66 3.50
N ALA A 519 -4.11 -22.53 3.23
CA ALA A 519 -5.54 -22.39 3.45
C ALA A 519 -6.37 -23.34 2.56
N ALA A 520 -5.95 -23.57 1.31
CA ALA A 520 -6.60 -24.50 0.39
C ALA A 520 -6.47 -25.95 0.87
N TRP A 521 -5.30 -26.33 1.38
CA TRP A 521 -5.08 -27.64 2.00
C TRP A 521 -6.01 -27.85 3.20
N LEU A 522 -6.12 -26.87 4.10
CA LEU A 522 -7.07 -26.91 5.24
C LEU A 522 -8.53 -27.02 4.75
N TYR A 523 -8.88 -26.29 3.68
CA TYR A 523 -10.20 -26.36 3.06
C TYR A 523 -10.50 -27.75 2.50
N CYS A 524 -9.53 -28.41 1.85
CA CYS A 524 -9.68 -29.79 1.37
C CYS A 524 -9.94 -30.77 2.55
N LEU A 525 -9.24 -30.60 3.67
CA LEU A 525 -9.49 -31.42 4.87
C LEU A 525 -10.90 -31.19 5.44
N ALA A 526 -11.40 -29.95 5.42
CA ALA A 526 -12.77 -29.64 5.82
C ALA A 526 -13.81 -30.24 4.85
N ARG A 527 -13.55 -30.18 3.53
CA ARG A 527 -14.39 -30.82 2.49
C ARG A 527 -14.47 -32.34 2.66
N MET A 528 -13.42 -32.99 3.15
CA MET A 528 -13.41 -34.42 3.46
C MET A 528 -13.97 -34.76 4.84
N GLY A 529 -14.35 -33.76 5.65
CA GLY A 529 -14.83 -33.97 7.03
C GLY A 529 -13.76 -34.41 8.01
N VAL A 530 -12.48 -34.30 7.64
CA VAL A 530 -11.32 -34.60 8.50
C VAL A 530 -11.13 -33.48 9.54
N ILE A 531 -11.39 -32.23 9.15
CA ILE A 531 -11.54 -31.06 10.02
C ILE A 531 -13.02 -30.68 10.03
N LYS A 532 -13.57 -30.37 11.21
CA LYS A 532 -14.96 -29.95 11.37
C LYS A 532 -15.05 -28.49 11.79
N GLU A 533 -16.25 -27.90 11.72
CA GLU A 533 -16.48 -26.51 12.14
C GLU A 533 -16.13 -26.27 13.62
N GLU A 534 -16.31 -27.29 14.47
CA GLU A 534 -15.91 -27.25 15.89
C GLU A 534 -14.39 -27.08 16.08
N ASP A 535 -13.57 -27.51 15.11
CA ASP A 535 -12.12 -27.34 15.13
C ASP A 535 -11.67 -25.95 14.65
N TYR A 536 -12.51 -25.16 14.00
CA TYR A 536 -12.09 -23.91 13.33
C TYR A 536 -11.35 -22.92 14.24
N PRO A 537 -11.75 -22.70 15.52
CA PRO A 537 -10.97 -21.87 16.42
C PRO A 537 -9.55 -22.41 16.64
N ALA A 538 -9.36 -23.73 16.73
CA ALA A 538 -8.06 -24.37 16.89
C ALA A 538 -7.25 -24.40 15.59
N VAL A 539 -7.90 -24.50 14.43
CA VAL A 539 -7.26 -24.33 13.12
C VAL A 539 -6.54 -22.98 13.07
N VAL A 540 -7.18 -21.90 13.54
CA VAL A 540 -6.54 -20.57 13.58
C VAL A 540 -5.55 -20.46 14.74
N ALA A 541 -5.99 -20.72 15.98
CA ALA A 541 -5.20 -20.43 17.19
C ALA A 541 -4.10 -21.45 17.52
N ARG A 542 -4.05 -22.60 16.84
CA ARG A 542 -3.02 -23.63 17.00
C ARG A 542 -2.30 -23.90 15.70
N VAL A 543 -3.01 -24.38 14.68
CA VAL A 543 -2.41 -24.83 13.41
C VAL A 543 -1.82 -23.64 12.64
N PHE A 544 -2.59 -22.58 12.43
CA PHE A 544 -2.13 -21.42 11.66
C PHE A 544 -1.06 -20.61 12.41
N VAL A 545 -1.16 -20.47 13.73
CA VAL A 545 -0.07 -19.90 14.56
C VAL A 545 1.22 -20.71 14.39
N LYS A 546 1.15 -22.05 14.46
CA LYS A 546 2.32 -22.91 14.29
C LYS A 546 2.89 -22.87 12.87
N TYR A 547 2.03 -22.71 11.87
CA TYR A 547 2.42 -22.46 10.48
C TYR A 547 3.24 -21.17 10.36
N LEU A 548 2.78 -20.08 10.98
CA LEU A 548 3.53 -18.81 10.98
C LEU A 548 4.89 -18.93 11.67
N ASP A 549 4.97 -19.66 12.79
CA ASP A 549 6.26 -19.94 13.44
C ASP A 549 7.25 -20.63 12.48
N LEU A 550 6.77 -21.64 11.74
CA LEU A 550 7.57 -22.32 10.72
C LEU A 550 7.97 -21.37 9.59
N MET A 551 7.04 -20.57 9.06
CA MET A 551 7.30 -19.66 7.93
C MET A 551 8.32 -18.59 8.30
N ARG A 552 8.17 -17.95 9.45
CA ARG A 552 9.15 -16.99 9.97
C ARG A 552 10.53 -17.62 10.10
N LYS A 553 10.61 -18.85 10.62
CA LYS A 553 11.88 -19.56 10.75
C LYS A 553 12.51 -19.87 9.39
N LEU A 554 11.74 -20.35 8.42
CA LEU A 554 12.25 -20.60 7.05
C LEU A 554 12.72 -19.31 6.38
N GLN A 555 11.92 -18.25 6.44
CA GLN A 555 12.24 -16.93 5.89
C GLN A 555 13.55 -16.38 6.47
N LEU A 556 13.73 -16.45 7.78
CA LEU A 556 14.92 -15.96 8.46
C LEU A 556 16.16 -16.84 8.23
N VAL A 557 16.03 -18.16 8.40
CA VAL A 557 17.16 -19.10 8.35
C VAL A 557 17.67 -19.28 6.92
N TYR A 558 16.76 -19.36 5.95
CA TYR A 558 17.12 -19.55 4.56
C TYR A 558 17.08 -18.26 3.72
N CYS A 559 16.79 -17.12 4.33
CA CYS A 559 16.74 -15.82 3.64
C CYS A 559 15.86 -15.87 2.38
N LEU A 560 14.65 -16.43 2.51
CA LEU A 560 13.72 -16.58 1.40
C LEU A 560 13.38 -15.22 0.80
N GLU A 561 13.22 -15.15 -0.52
CA GLU A 561 12.80 -13.92 -1.19
C GLU A 561 11.27 -13.74 -1.10
N PRO A 562 10.77 -12.49 -1.01
CA PRO A 562 9.34 -12.23 -1.13
C PRO A 562 8.80 -12.55 -2.53
N ALA A 563 7.94 -13.56 -2.64
CA ALA A 563 7.30 -13.98 -3.87
C ALA A 563 6.13 -13.04 -4.19
N GLY A 564 6.29 -12.22 -5.23
CA GLY A 564 5.26 -11.28 -5.66
C GLY A 564 5.07 -10.10 -4.69
N SER A 565 6.07 -9.76 -3.88
CA SER A 565 6.02 -8.54 -3.07
C SER A 565 5.80 -7.33 -3.96
N HIS A 566 4.90 -6.46 -3.51
CA HIS A 566 4.62 -5.19 -4.16
C HIS A 566 5.39 -4.04 -3.49
N GLY A 567 6.37 -4.35 -2.62
CA GLY A 567 7.08 -3.39 -1.79
C GLY A 567 6.10 -2.52 -1.01
N VAL A 568 6.24 -1.19 -1.14
CA VAL A 568 5.33 -0.20 -0.53
C VAL A 568 3.86 -0.31 -0.97
N TRP A 569 3.55 -1.09 -2.01
CA TRP A 569 2.19 -1.34 -2.49
C TRP A 569 1.59 -2.64 -1.94
N GLY A 570 2.37 -3.42 -1.19
CA GLY A 570 1.92 -4.64 -0.51
C GLY A 570 1.46 -4.33 0.91
N LEU A 571 0.59 -5.17 1.46
CA LEU A 571 0.22 -5.08 2.88
C LEU A 571 1.40 -5.50 3.78
N ASP A 572 2.08 -6.57 3.37
CA ASP A 572 3.25 -7.19 3.98
C ASP A 572 4.01 -7.93 2.86
N ASP A 573 5.29 -8.23 3.07
CA ASP A 573 6.12 -8.90 2.07
C ASP A 573 5.71 -10.36 1.82
N TYR A 574 5.16 -11.04 2.82
CA TYR A 574 4.95 -12.48 2.79
C TYR A 574 3.49 -12.89 3.04
N HIS A 575 2.80 -12.21 3.95
CA HIS A 575 1.57 -12.71 4.57
C HIS A 575 0.35 -11.80 4.34
N PHE A 576 -0.85 -12.39 4.37
CA PHE A 576 -2.11 -11.65 4.32
C PHE A 576 -3.13 -12.15 5.35
N LEU A 577 -3.31 -13.47 5.45
CA LEU A 577 -4.27 -14.10 6.36
C LEU A 577 -4.07 -13.77 7.86
N PRO A 578 -2.85 -13.56 8.39
CA PRO A 578 -2.65 -13.16 9.79
C PRO A 578 -3.35 -11.85 10.13
N PHE A 579 -3.40 -10.91 9.18
CA PHE A 579 -4.09 -9.63 9.36
C PHE A 579 -5.61 -9.79 9.34
N ILE A 580 -6.15 -10.72 8.54
CA ILE A 580 -7.58 -11.06 8.54
C ILE A 580 -7.96 -11.66 9.90
N PHE A 581 -7.29 -12.74 10.31
CA PHE A 581 -7.63 -13.45 11.53
C PHE A 581 -7.34 -12.61 12.78
N GLY A 582 -6.18 -11.97 12.82
CA GLY A 582 -5.77 -11.12 13.93
C GLY A 582 -6.68 -9.90 14.13
N SER A 583 -7.18 -9.28 13.05
CA SER A 583 -8.13 -8.18 13.18
C SER A 583 -9.49 -8.66 13.70
N SER A 584 -9.91 -9.88 13.35
CA SER A 584 -11.11 -10.51 13.91
C SER A 584 -11.00 -10.75 15.42
N GLN A 585 -9.84 -11.20 15.90
CA GLN A 585 -9.58 -11.36 17.34
C GLN A 585 -9.72 -10.04 18.12
N LEU A 586 -9.49 -8.90 17.48
CA LEU A 586 -9.54 -7.57 18.08
C LEU A 586 -10.92 -6.89 17.94
N ILE A 587 -11.90 -7.53 17.27
CA ILE A 587 -13.26 -7.00 17.18
C ILE A 587 -13.86 -6.87 18.58
N GLY A 588 -14.39 -5.69 18.89
CA GLY A 588 -14.98 -5.39 20.20
C GLY A 588 -13.96 -5.15 21.32
N HIS A 589 -12.65 -5.14 21.03
CA HIS A 589 -11.64 -4.93 22.05
C HIS A 589 -11.71 -3.51 22.66
N LYS A 590 -11.72 -3.44 24.00
CA LYS A 590 -12.02 -2.21 24.75
C LYS A 590 -10.95 -1.13 24.55
N TYR A 591 -9.68 -1.51 24.59
CA TYR A 591 -8.55 -0.57 24.63
C TYR A 591 -7.78 -0.51 23.31
N MET A 592 -7.35 -1.65 22.80
CA MET A 592 -6.66 -1.74 21.50
C MET A 592 -7.55 -1.32 20.34
N LYS A 593 -6.99 -0.49 19.46
CA LYS A 593 -7.60 0.03 18.22
C LYS A 593 -6.61 -0.18 17.07
N PRO A 594 -7.01 -0.06 15.79
CA PRO A 594 -6.07 -0.25 14.67
C PRO A 594 -4.78 0.57 14.79
N LYS A 595 -4.86 1.83 15.26
CA LYS A 595 -3.69 2.69 15.52
C LYS A 595 -2.68 2.14 16.54
N SER A 596 -3.07 1.16 17.35
CA SER A 596 -2.22 0.56 18.38
C SER A 596 -1.06 -0.25 17.80
N ILE A 597 -1.14 -0.66 16.53
CA ILE A 597 -0.05 -1.37 15.83
C ILE A 597 1.24 -0.54 15.75
N HIS A 598 1.16 0.79 15.82
CA HIS A 598 2.32 1.69 15.78
C HIS A 598 2.93 1.95 17.16
N ASN A 599 2.53 1.21 18.18
CA ASN A 599 3.08 1.31 19.53
C ASN A 599 3.84 0.02 19.85
N ASP A 600 5.17 0.12 19.86
CA ASP A 600 6.07 -1.02 20.04
C ASP A 600 5.82 -1.73 21.37
N ASP A 601 5.56 -1.01 22.48
CA ASP A 601 5.24 -1.64 23.78
C ASP A 601 3.97 -2.49 23.72
N ILE A 602 2.96 -2.05 22.95
CA ILE A 602 1.73 -2.82 22.75
C ILE A 602 2.04 -4.05 21.90
N VAL A 603 2.77 -3.88 20.80
CA VAL A 603 3.13 -4.99 19.91
C VAL A 603 3.93 -6.03 20.68
N ASP A 604 4.99 -5.62 21.37
CA ASP A 604 5.88 -6.50 22.14
C ASP A 604 5.13 -7.27 23.23
N PHE A 605 4.20 -6.60 23.93
CA PHE A 605 3.43 -7.22 25.00
C PHE A 605 2.33 -8.16 24.49
N PHE A 606 1.74 -7.88 23.33
CA PHE A 606 0.56 -8.60 22.83
C PHE A 606 0.83 -9.52 21.62
N GLN A 607 2.06 -9.57 21.10
CA GLN A 607 2.45 -10.45 19.98
C GLN A 607 2.15 -11.93 20.22
N GLY A 608 2.25 -12.42 21.47
CA GLY A 608 1.90 -13.79 21.85
C GLY A 608 0.42 -14.02 22.14
N VAL A 609 -0.40 -12.96 22.11
CA VAL A 609 -1.82 -12.99 22.51
C VAL A 609 -2.74 -12.87 21.29
N PHE A 610 -2.37 -12.04 20.32
CA PHE A 610 -3.14 -11.75 19.12
C PHE A 610 -2.27 -11.91 17.88
N VAL A 611 -2.75 -12.66 16.90
CA VAL A 611 -2.03 -12.94 15.65
C VAL A 611 -1.65 -11.66 14.90
N TYR A 612 -2.45 -10.60 15.03
CA TYR A 612 -2.22 -9.31 14.37
C TYR A 612 -0.91 -8.63 14.80
N PHE A 613 -0.47 -8.87 16.04
CA PHE A 613 0.76 -8.29 16.59
C PHE A 613 1.93 -9.27 16.54
N GLY A 614 1.70 -10.52 16.13
CA GLY A 614 2.78 -11.46 15.91
C GLY A 614 3.60 -11.00 14.73
N HIS A 615 4.84 -10.60 14.97
CA HIS A 615 5.84 -10.34 13.94
C HIS A 615 6.84 -11.48 13.84
#